data_AF-A0AAF3FMT3-F1
#
_entry.id   AF-A0AAF3FMT3-F1
#
_cell.length_a   1.000
_cell.length_b   1.000
_cell.length_c   1.000
_cell.angle_alpha   90.00
_cell.angle_beta   90.00
_cell.angle_gamma   90.00
#
_symmetry.space_group_name_H-M   'P 1'
#
loop_
_entity.id
_entity.type
_entity.pdbx_description
1 polymer ?
#
loop_
_entity_poly.entity_id
_entity_poly.type
_entity_poly.pdbx_seq_one_letter_code
_entity_poly.pdbx_strand_id
1 'polypeptide(L)'
;MHTSVSIEEISKYSEMVHKGKVVRTLQPISKTICAFLNTKGGKIYLGVSNDGVIKGVRMNDFLLEHFVYSLDDTLSRFKPRPPSDAIKIEIYPLLDASEEINTFTGDQERINDADGWMKSDSKTIELEKPKFSFKETKAIHTLRGERCTPCLQSIRIGEKPAVIVINVEKSSGPIYSNEEGLAYQRTWAGNRMMSIDKLRQCFQAALGEKGFDAIDKAFADEPVIFHEK
;
A
#
# COMPACT_ATOMS: atom_id res chain seq x y z
N MET A 1 -13.56 7.91 0.46
CA MET A 1 -12.26 8.61 0.48
C MET A 1 -11.19 7.53 0.42
N HIS A 2 -10.39 7.49 -0.64
CA HIS A 2 -9.31 6.51 -0.78
C HIS A 2 -8.16 6.84 0.18
N THR A 3 -7.28 5.89 0.44
CA THR A 3 -6.11 6.11 1.29
C THR A 3 -5.20 7.17 0.67
N SER A 4 -4.79 8.18 1.45
CA SER A 4 -3.91 9.26 0.95
C SER A 4 -2.58 8.73 0.44
N VAL A 5 -2.34 8.93 -0.86
CA VAL A 5 -1.17 8.43 -1.58
C VAL A 5 0.01 9.37 -1.40
N SER A 6 -0.21 10.67 -1.59
CA SER A 6 0.78 11.73 -1.45
C SER A 6 0.49 12.63 -0.23
N ILE A 7 1.49 13.43 0.14
CA ILE A 7 1.33 14.42 1.22
C ILE A 7 0.24 15.47 0.93
N GLU A 8 0.02 15.83 -0.33
CA GLU A 8 -0.96 16.86 -0.70
C GLU A 8 -2.41 16.40 -0.50
N GLU A 9 -2.65 15.09 -0.48
CA GLU A 9 -3.96 14.50 -0.22
C GLU A 9 -4.29 14.45 1.29
N ILE A 10 -3.32 14.73 2.16
CA ILE A 10 -3.53 14.72 3.61
C ILE A 10 -4.04 16.09 4.07
N SER A 11 -5.20 16.08 4.69
CA SER A 11 -5.77 17.30 5.26
C SER A 11 -4.92 17.86 6.40
N LYS A 12 -4.79 19.19 6.48
CA LYS A 12 -4.17 19.92 7.59
C LYS A 12 -4.77 19.59 8.95
N TYR A 13 -6.04 19.16 9.00
CA TYR A 13 -6.69 18.70 10.24
C TYR A 13 -6.11 17.39 10.79
N SER A 14 -5.24 16.71 10.03
CA SER A 14 -4.50 15.53 10.49
C SER A 14 -3.24 15.89 11.28
N GLU A 15 -3.02 17.17 11.58
CA GLU A 15 -1.92 17.66 12.40
C GLU A 15 -2.37 17.80 13.87
N MET A 16 -1.56 17.29 14.79
CA MET A 16 -1.77 17.43 16.23
C MET A 16 -0.48 17.86 16.92
N VAL A 17 -0.58 18.51 18.08
CA VAL A 17 0.59 18.85 18.88
C VAL A 17 0.91 17.69 19.83
N HIS A 18 2.07 17.08 19.67
CA HIS A 18 2.60 16.07 20.58
C HIS A 18 3.93 16.52 21.16
N LYS A 19 4.02 16.63 22.50
CA LYS A 19 5.22 17.10 23.22
C LYS A 19 5.78 18.42 22.67
N GLY A 20 4.88 19.38 22.39
CA GLY A 20 5.24 20.71 21.88
C GLY A 20 5.63 20.75 20.40
N LYS A 21 5.57 19.62 19.67
CA LYS A 21 5.85 19.55 18.23
C LYS A 21 4.58 19.22 17.46
N VAL A 22 4.37 19.88 16.32
CA VAL A 22 3.30 19.52 15.38
C VAL A 22 3.69 18.20 14.70
N VAL A 23 2.84 17.19 14.85
CA VAL A 23 3.00 15.86 14.24
C VAL A 23 1.76 15.48 13.46
N ARG A 24 1.93 14.74 12.36
CA ARG A 24 0.81 14.23 11.57
C ARG A 24 0.37 12.86 12.06
N THR A 25 -0.93 12.70 12.29
CA THR A 25 -1.54 11.40 12.65
C THR A 25 -1.60 10.45 11.48
N LEU A 26 -1.79 10.99 10.28
CA LEU A 26 -1.81 10.24 9.03
C LEU A 26 -0.49 10.44 8.27
N GLN A 27 -0.02 9.38 7.62
CA GLN A 27 1.20 9.39 6.81
C GLN A 27 0.84 8.92 5.41
N PRO A 28 1.39 9.53 4.36
CA PRO A 28 1.06 9.16 3.00
C PRO A 28 1.70 7.80 2.65
N ILE A 29 1.07 7.09 1.71
CA ILE A 29 1.61 5.80 1.22
C ILE A 29 3.00 6.00 0.61
N SER A 30 3.25 7.14 -0.04
CA SER A 30 4.53 7.50 -0.67
C SER A 30 5.73 7.32 0.27
N LYS A 31 5.60 7.72 1.55
CA LYS A 31 6.61 7.53 2.59
C LYS A 31 6.98 6.06 2.77
N THR A 32 5.97 5.17 2.77
CA THR A 32 6.19 3.74 2.93
C THR A 32 6.80 3.11 1.69
N ILE A 33 6.39 3.56 0.50
CA ILE A 33 6.99 3.11 -0.76
C ILE A 33 8.46 3.50 -0.81
N CYS A 34 8.79 4.76 -0.53
CA CYS A 34 10.17 5.24 -0.46
C CYS A 34 11.01 4.42 0.52
N ALA A 35 10.47 4.14 1.72
CA ALA A 35 11.14 3.31 2.72
C ALA A 35 11.43 1.88 2.23
N PHE A 36 10.50 1.28 1.47
CA PHE A 36 10.66 -0.07 0.90
C PHE A 36 11.64 -0.10 -0.28
N LEU A 37 11.57 0.87 -1.19
CA LEU A 37 12.53 1.00 -2.30
C LEU A 37 13.97 1.09 -1.80
N ASN A 38 14.20 1.84 -0.72
CA ASN A 38 15.52 2.04 -0.12
C ASN A 38 16.01 0.90 0.79
N THR A 39 15.22 -0.17 0.96
CA THR A 39 15.58 -1.27 1.89
C THR A 39 15.47 -2.65 1.26
N LYS A 40 14.52 -3.48 1.72
CA LYS A 40 14.36 -4.88 1.29
C LYS A 40 13.11 -5.07 0.42
N GLY A 41 12.49 -3.98 -0.04
CA GLY A 41 11.15 -4.02 -0.57
C GLY A 41 10.11 -4.32 0.51
N GLY A 42 8.90 -4.67 0.10
CA GLY A 42 7.81 -5.03 0.99
C GLY A 42 6.46 -5.06 0.29
N LYS A 43 5.42 -5.28 1.09
CA LYS A 43 4.02 -5.24 0.64
C LYS A 43 3.22 -4.29 1.53
N ILE A 44 2.41 -3.44 0.90
CA ILE A 44 1.46 -2.56 1.58
C ILE A 44 0.07 -3.12 1.35
N TYR A 45 -0.64 -3.47 2.42
CA TYR A 45 -2.00 -4.00 2.35
C TYR A 45 -3.00 -2.91 2.71
N LEU A 46 -3.88 -2.57 1.77
CA LEU A 46 -5.01 -1.66 2.00
C LEU A 46 -6.28 -2.49 2.21
N GLY A 47 -7.05 -2.16 3.25
CA GLY A 47 -8.25 -2.92 3.64
C GLY A 47 -7.99 -4.05 4.63
N VAL A 48 -6.83 -4.05 5.30
CA VAL A 48 -6.50 -4.98 6.39
C VAL A 48 -6.29 -4.17 7.68
N SER A 49 -6.89 -4.60 8.79
CA SER A 49 -6.69 -3.96 10.09
C SER A 49 -5.32 -4.32 10.70
N ASN A 50 -4.90 -3.55 11.71
CA ASN A 50 -3.67 -3.84 12.45
C ASN A 50 -3.70 -5.20 13.17
N ASP A 51 -4.90 -5.70 13.48
CA ASP A 51 -5.11 -7.02 14.08
C ASP A 51 -5.13 -8.15 13.04
N GLY A 52 -4.85 -7.84 11.77
CA GLY A 52 -4.87 -8.80 10.66
C GLY A 52 -6.27 -9.13 10.14
N VAL A 53 -7.31 -8.38 10.54
CA VAL A 53 -8.68 -8.61 10.07
C VAL A 53 -8.86 -7.97 8.70
N ILE A 54 -9.23 -8.77 7.72
CA ILE A 54 -9.57 -8.30 6.38
C ILE A 54 -10.93 -7.59 6.44
N LYS A 55 -10.94 -6.30 6.10
CA LYS A 55 -12.17 -5.48 5.98
C LYS A 55 -12.49 -5.14 4.52
N GLY A 56 -11.44 -5.10 3.69
CA GLY A 56 -11.49 -4.57 2.33
C GLY A 56 -11.65 -3.06 2.28
N VAL A 57 -11.48 -2.51 1.09
CA VAL A 57 -11.78 -1.13 0.75
C VAL A 57 -12.85 -1.16 -0.32
N ARG A 58 -13.95 -0.40 -0.11
CA ARG A 58 -14.95 -0.21 -1.15
C ARG A 58 -14.45 0.83 -2.13
N MET A 59 -14.12 0.39 -3.34
CA MET A 59 -13.77 1.26 -4.46
C MET A 59 -14.59 0.81 -5.67
N ASN A 60 -15.27 1.75 -6.32
CA ASN A 60 -15.78 1.51 -7.66
C ASN A 60 -14.63 1.61 -8.67
N ASP A 61 -14.88 1.19 -9.91
CA ASP A 61 -13.85 1.17 -10.97
C ASP A 61 -13.22 2.56 -11.18
N PHE A 62 -14.01 3.63 -11.08
CA PHE A 62 -13.53 5.02 -11.17
C PHE A 62 -12.57 5.40 -10.04
N LEU A 63 -12.89 5.06 -8.79
CA LEU A 63 -12.05 5.35 -7.64
C LEU A 63 -10.75 4.56 -7.67
N LEU A 64 -10.79 3.33 -8.19
CA LEU A 64 -9.59 2.54 -8.41
C LEU A 64 -8.71 3.18 -9.48
N GLU A 65 -9.27 3.54 -10.64
CA GLU A 65 -8.52 4.20 -11.71
C GLU A 65 -7.88 5.50 -11.20
N HIS A 66 -8.64 6.30 -10.45
CA HIS A 66 -8.13 7.51 -9.81
C HIS A 66 -7.00 7.22 -8.81
N PHE A 67 -7.13 6.16 -7.99
CA PHE A 67 -6.08 5.74 -7.06
C PHE A 67 -4.80 5.33 -7.80
N VAL A 68 -4.91 4.55 -8.87
CA VAL A 68 -3.78 4.11 -9.69
C VAL A 68 -3.10 5.32 -10.35
N TYR A 69 -3.89 6.26 -10.87
CA TYR A 69 -3.38 7.50 -11.47
C TYR A 69 -2.66 8.38 -10.44
N SER A 70 -3.26 8.60 -9.27
CA SER A 70 -2.63 9.36 -8.17
C SER A 70 -1.31 8.72 -7.74
N LEU A 71 -1.26 7.38 -7.67
CA LEU A 71 -0.03 6.68 -7.36
C LEU A 71 1.04 6.88 -8.42
N ASP A 72 0.70 6.77 -9.70
CA ASP A 72 1.67 6.98 -10.77
C ASP A 72 2.22 8.41 -10.80
N ASP A 73 1.33 9.40 -10.63
CA ASP A 73 1.69 10.82 -10.52
C ASP A 73 2.63 11.06 -9.35
N THR A 74 2.30 10.55 -8.17
CA THR A 74 3.12 10.66 -6.97
C THR A 74 4.51 10.06 -7.20
N LEU A 75 4.58 8.87 -7.80
CA LEU A 75 5.84 8.20 -8.13
C LEU A 75 6.61 8.88 -9.26
N SER A 76 5.99 9.75 -10.04
CA SER A 76 6.68 10.51 -11.09
C SER A 76 7.54 11.62 -10.50
N ARG A 77 7.18 12.09 -9.30
CA ARG A 77 7.86 13.14 -8.53
C ARG A 77 8.99 12.64 -7.64
N PHE A 78 9.13 11.31 -7.51
CA PHE A 78 10.24 10.71 -6.78
C PHE A 78 11.58 10.99 -7.47
N LYS A 79 12.64 11.11 -6.68
CA LYS A 79 14.00 11.40 -7.15
C LYS A 79 14.98 10.33 -6.66
N PRO A 80 15.56 9.52 -7.56
CA PRO A 80 15.19 9.38 -8.96
C PRO A 80 13.83 8.72 -9.12
N ARG A 81 13.28 8.77 -10.34
CA ARG A 81 12.00 8.13 -10.66
C ARG A 81 12.14 6.60 -10.53
N PRO A 82 11.29 5.90 -9.73
CA PRO A 82 11.31 4.45 -9.62
C PRO A 82 11.04 3.77 -10.96
N PRO A 83 11.70 2.63 -11.24
CA PRO A 83 11.42 1.86 -12.43
C PRO A 83 10.01 1.26 -12.36
N SER A 84 9.41 1.01 -13.52
CA SER A 84 8.00 0.59 -13.66
C SER A 84 7.71 -0.78 -13.07
N ASP A 85 8.68 -1.68 -13.09
CA ASP A 85 8.61 -3.04 -12.57
C ASP A 85 8.80 -3.13 -11.05
N ALA A 86 9.41 -2.12 -10.42
CA ALA A 86 9.63 -2.10 -8.97
C ALA A 86 8.35 -1.93 -8.15
N ILE A 87 7.25 -1.49 -8.74
CA ILE A 87 5.98 -1.27 -8.03
C ILE A 87 4.84 -1.94 -8.80
N LYS A 88 4.23 -2.95 -8.17
CA LYS A 88 3.12 -3.72 -8.73
C LYS A 88 1.91 -3.61 -7.82
N ILE A 89 0.74 -3.33 -8.39
CA ILE A 89 -0.52 -3.31 -7.67
C ILE A 89 -1.26 -4.61 -7.96
N GLU A 90 -1.74 -5.25 -6.91
CA GLU A 90 -2.56 -6.45 -6.99
C GLU A 90 -3.88 -6.19 -6.30
N ILE A 91 -4.98 -6.64 -6.90
CA ILE A 91 -6.32 -6.39 -6.39
C ILE A 91 -6.99 -7.73 -6.14
N TYR A 92 -7.52 -7.86 -4.92
CA TYR A 92 -8.17 -9.07 -4.45
C TYR A 92 -9.61 -8.73 -4.01
N PRO A 93 -10.61 -8.92 -4.88
CA PRO A 93 -12.01 -8.77 -4.52
C PRO A 93 -12.38 -9.74 -3.39
N LEU A 94 -13.10 -9.25 -2.39
CA LEU A 94 -13.61 -10.08 -1.31
C LEU A 94 -14.94 -10.72 -1.71
N LEU A 95 -15.11 -11.98 -1.32
CA LEU A 95 -16.38 -12.67 -1.41
C LEU A 95 -17.14 -12.53 -0.10
N ASP A 96 -18.44 -12.31 -0.21
CA ASP A 96 -19.33 -12.45 0.94
C ASP A 96 -19.50 -13.95 1.24
N ALA A 97 -19.49 -14.32 2.53
CA ALA A 97 -19.63 -15.72 2.96
C ALA A 97 -20.93 -16.39 2.46
N SER A 98 -21.94 -15.61 2.06
CA SER A 98 -23.17 -16.11 1.44
C SER A 98 -23.00 -16.60 0.00
N GLU A 99 -21.92 -16.23 -0.69
CA GLU A 99 -21.66 -16.65 -2.08
C GLU A 99 -20.93 -18.00 -2.17
N GLU A 100 -20.28 -18.46 -1.10
CA GLU A 100 -19.58 -19.75 -1.06
C GLU A 100 -20.54 -20.95 -1.05
N ILE A 101 -21.78 -20.75 -0.58
CA ILE A 101 -22.77 -21.83 -0.39
C ILE A 101 -23.37 -22.33 -1.71
N ASN A 102 -23.33 -21.53 -2.79
CA ASN A 102 -24.00 -21.86 -4.05
C ASN A 102 -23.17 -22.66 -5.06
N THR A 103 -21.97 -23.16 -4.69
CA THR A 103 -21.11 -23.93 -5.62
C THR A 103 -20.94 -25.41 -5.27
N PHE A 104 -21.57 -25.89 -4.20
CA PHE A 104 -21.55 -27.31 -3.79
C PHE A 104 -22.94 -27.82 -3.39
N THR A 105 -23.87 -27.92 -4.35
CA THR A 105 -25.02 -28.84 -4.26
C THR A 105 -25.41 -29.34 -5.66
N GLY A 106 -24.47 -30.05 -6.29
CA GLY A 106 -24.81 -31.10 -7.24
C GLY A 106 -24.76 -32.42 -6.49
N ASP A 107 -25.91 -33.06 -6.36
CA ASP A 107 -26.14 -34.41 -5.84
C ASP A 107 -25.91 -34.62 -4.33
N GLN A 108 -26.99 -34.45 -3.56
CA GLN A 108 -27.25 -35.43 -2.51
C GLN A 108 -28.75 -35.67 -2.33
N GLU A 109 -29.07 -36.95 -2.33
CA GLU A 109 -30.37 -37.56 -2.45
C GLU A 109 -31.25 -37.31 -1.23
N ARG A 110 -32.56 -37.41 -1.50
CA ARG A 110 -33.67 -37.48 -0.56
C ARG A 110 -33.35 -38.36 0.66
N ILE A 111 -33.46 -37.79 1.85
CA ILE A 111 -33.96 -38.51 3.01
C ILE A 111 -35.03 -37.63 3.67
N ASN A 112 -36.28 -38.06 3.51
CA ASN A 112 -37.37 -37.65 4.38
C ASN A 112 -37.09 -38.25 5.76
N ASP A 113 -37.30 -37.49 6.83
CA ASP A 113 -37.94 -38.01 8.03
C ASP A 113 -38.46 -36.85 8.89
N ALA A 114 -39.62 -37.13 9.48
CA ALA A 114 -40.47 -36.23 10.23
C ALA A 114 -40.04 -36.12 11.71
N ASP A 115 -40.72 -35.20 12.39
CA ASP A 115 -40.87 -35.07 13.84
C ASP A 115 -39.80 -34.29 14.63
N GLY A 116 -40.26 -33.28 15.39
CA GLY A 116 -39.56 -32.83 16.59
C GLY A 116 -39.58 -31.32 16.85
N TRP A 117 -40.56 -30.87 17.62
CA TRP A 117 -40.68 -29.51 18.14
C TRP A 117 -39.54 -29.04 19.06
N MET A 118 -39.28 -27.73 18.98
CA MET A 118 -38.77 -26.77 19.98
C MET A 118 -37.82 -27.26 21.08
N LYS A 119 -36.56 -26.80 21.01
CA LYS A 119 -35.83 -26.27 22.17
C LYS A 119 -35.16 -24.95 21.80
N SER A 120 -35.62 -23.89 22.43
CA SER A 120 -35.02 -22.55 22.37
C SER A 120 -33.85 -22.49 23.35
N ASP A 121 -32.65 -22.79 22.86
CA ASP A 121 -31.43 -22.54 23.61
C ASP A 121 -30.85 -21.18 23.22
N SER A 122 -30.62 -20.36 24.23
CA SER A 122 -30.02 -19.04 24.19
C SER A 122 -28.59 -19.13 23.69
N LYS A 123 -28.40 -19.13 22.37
CA LYS A 123 -27.06 -19.01 21.77
C LYS A 123 -26.56 -17.58 21.96
N THR A 124 -25.56 -17.44 22.81
CA THR A 124 -24.58 -16.37 22.73
C THR A 124 -24.13 -16.29 21.27
N ILE A 125 -24.53 -15.24 20.56
CA ILE A 125 -24.06 -14.97 19.21
C ILE A 125 -22.60 -14.54 19.37
N GLU A 126 -21.70 -15.52 19.37
CA GLU A 126 -20.31 -15.24 19.00
C GLU A 126 -20.40 -14.64 17.59
N LEU A 127 -20.15 -13.33 17.48
CA LEU A 127 -19.98 -12.68 16.19
C LEU A 127 -18.82 -13.39 15.49
N GLU A 128 -19.15 -14.38 14.67
CA GLU A 128 -18.20 -15.10 13.85
C GLU A 128 -17.44 -14.05 13.06
N LYS A 129 -16.13 -14.00 13.27
CA LYS A 129 -15.23 -13.13 12.50
C LYS A 129 -15.53 -13.42 11.01
N PRO A 130 -15.87 -12.41 10.20
CA PRO A 130 -16.19 -12.65 8.81
C PRO A 130 -14.99 -13.34 8.14
N LYS A 131 -15.20 -14.60 7.74
CA LYS A 131 -14.22 -15.37 6.98
C LYS A 131 -14.30 -14.90 5.55
N PHE A 132 -13.45 -13.94 5.20
CA PHE A 132 -13.27 -13.55 3.81
C PHE A 132 -12.27 -14.51 3.15
N SER A 133 -12.68 -15.15 2.06
CA SER A 133 -11.78 -15.86 1.15
C SER A 133 -11.47 -14.97 -0.06
N PHE A 134 -10.34 -15.24 -0.73
CA PHE A 134 -9.97 -14.58 -1.97
C PHE A 134 -10.43 -15.44 -3.16
N LYS A 135 -10.99 -14.83 -4.21
CA LYS A 135 -11.02 -15.49 -5.53
C LYS A 135 -9.59 -15.62 -6.05
N GLU A 136 -9.29 -16.74 -6.69
CA GLU A 136 -8.00 -16.96 -7.39
C GLU A 136 -7.77 -15.97 -8.55
N THR A 137 -8.81 -15.25 -8.99
CA THR A 137 -8.70 -14.20 -10.02
C THR A 137 -8.03 -12.97 -9.43
N LYS A 138 -6.71 -12.92 -9.59
CA LYS A 138 -5.86 -11.78 -9.26
C LYS A 138 -5.73 -10.88 -10.48
N ALA A 139 -6.13 -9.63 -10.34
CA ALA A 139 -5.73 -8.61 -11.31
C ALA A 139 -4.40 -8.01 -10.88
N ILE A 140 -3.42 -8.05 -11.78
CA ILE A 140 -2.08 -7.48 -11.58
C ILE A 140 -1.96 -6.27 -12.48
N HIS A 141 -1.61 -5.12 -11.90
CA HIS A 141 -1.33 -3.90 -12.62
C HIS A 141 0.12 -3.48 -12.37
N THR A 142 0.90 -3.45 -13.44
CA THR A 142 2.24 -2.85 -13.44
C THR A 142 2.10 -1.40 -13.87
N LEU A 143 2.61 -0.48 -13.03
CA LEU A 143 2.56 0.95 -13.34
C LEU A 143 3.40 1.23 -14.59
N ARG A 144 2.92 2.14 -15.47
CA ARG A 144 3.67 2.68 -16.63
C ARG A 144 3.96 1.73 -17.79
N GLY A 145 3.27 0.59 -17.89
CA GLY A 145 3.05 -0.01 -19.20
C GLY A 145 2.15 0.91 -20.05
N GLU A 146 2.35 0.95 -21.38
CA GLU A 146 1.32 1.46 -22.30
C GLU A 146 -0.03 0.91 -21.82
N ARG A 147 -1.02 1.80 -21.62
CA ARG A 147 -2.35 1.49 -21.04
C ARG A 147 -2.61 0.00 -21.09
N CYS A 148 -2.45 -0.70 -19.97
CA CYS A 148 -2.69 -2.14 -19.96
C CYS A 148 -4.19 -2.35 -20.20
N THR A 149 -4.58 -2.42 -21.47
CA THR A 149 -5.94 -2.65 -21.95
C THR A 149 -6.52 -3.93 -21.35
N PRO A 150 -5.74 -5.01 -21.12
CA PRO A 150 -6.21 -6.15 -20.34
C PRO A 150 -6.51 -5.80 -18.88
N CYS A 151 -5.69 -4.97 -18.22
CA CYS A 151 -5.81 -4.68 -16.79
C CYS A 151 -7.02 -3.79 -16.48
N LEU A 152 -7.23 -2.70 -17.23
CA LEU A 152 -8.36 -1.79 -17.01
C LEU A 152 -9.71 -2.38 -17.45
N GLN A 153 -9.73 -3.31 -18.40
CA GLN A 153 -10.96 -4.00 -18.81
C GLN A 153 -11.29 -5.23 -17.96
N SER A 154 -10.29 -5.89 -17.35
CA SER A 154 -10.49 -7.06 -16.49
C SER A 154 -10.76 -6.72 -15.02
N ILE A 155 -10.36 -5.53 -14.56
CA ILE A 155 -10.67 -5.10 -13.19
C ILE A 155 -12.05 -4.44 -13.18
N ARG A 156 -13.10 -5.27 -13.19
CA ARG A 156 -14.41 -4.86 -12.69
C ARG A 156 -14.52 -5.38 -11.27
N ILE A 157 -14.14 -4.56 -10.29
CA ILE A 157 -14.33 -4.94 -8.88
C ILE A 157 -15.84 -4.94 -8.56
N GLY A 158 -16.61 -4.15 -9.31
CA GLY A 158 -18.01 -3.89 -9.00
C GLY A 158 -18.13 -3.11 -7.69
N GLU A 159 -19.24 -3.29 -6.97
CA GLU A 159 -19.44 -2.64 -5.66
C GLU A 159 -18.84 -3.44 -4.48
N LYS A 160 -18.12 -4.53 -4.78
CA LYS A 160 -17.57 -5.41 -3.74
C LYS A 160 -16.35 -4.77 -3.07
N PRO A 161 -16.18 -4.97 -1.76
CA PRO A 161 -14.95 -4.56 -1.08
C PRO A 161 -13.78 -5.38 -1.62
N ALA A 162 -12.60 -4.77 -1.75
CA ALA A 162 -11.39 -5.43 -2.22
C ALA A 162 -10.19 -5.10 -1.33
N VAL A 163 -9.24 -6.02 -1.25
CA VAL A 163 -7.91 -5.75 -0.69
C VAL A 163 -6.99 -5.32 -1.82
N ILE A 164 -6.33 -4.18 -1.65
CA ILE A 164 -5.34 -3.69 -2.61
C ILE A 164 -3.96 -3.93 -2.00
N VAL A 165 -3.09 -4.61 -2.73
CA VAL A 165 -1.73 -4.91 -2.32
C VAL A 165 -0.77 -4.19 -3.23
N ILE A 166 0.04 -3.30 -2.66
CA ILE A 166 1.14 -2.63 -3.37
C ILE A 166 2.41 -3.39 -3.03
N ASN A 167 2.92 -4.16 -3.99
CA ASN A 167 4.22 -4.78 -3.90
C ASN A 167 5.28 -3.77 -4.33
N VAL A 168 6.26 -3.55 -3.46
CA VAL A 168 7.42 -2.72 -3.73
C VAL A 168 8.64 -3.63 -3.72
N GLU A 169 9.27 -3.82 -4.87
CA GLU A 169 10.48 -4.61 -4.98
C GLU A 169 11.67 -3.82 -4.41
N LYS A 170 12.66 -4.57 -3.93
CA LYS A 170 13.93 -3.96 -3.55
C LYS A 170 14.57 -3.39 -4.82
N SER A 171 14.83 -2.09 -4.82
CA SER A 171 15.66 -1.52 -5.87
C SER A 171 17.12 -1.79 -5.54
N SER A 172 17.88 -2.29 -6.52
CA SER A 172 19.35 -2.27 -6.49
C SER A 172 19.92 -0.91 -6.91
N GLY A 173 19.04 0.03 -7.24
CA GLY A 173 19.39 1.36 -7.74
C GLY A 173 19.81 2.35 -6.63
N PRO A 174 19.89 3.64 -6.99
CA PRO A 174 20.24 4.72 -6.07
C PRO A 174 19.18 4.91 -4.97
N ILE A 175 19.50 5.73 -3.97
CA ILE A 175 18.53 6.13 -2.95
C ILE A 175 17.42 6.97 -3.59
N TYR A 176 16.19 6.61 -3.24
CA TYR A 176 14.97 7.31 -3.61
C TYR A 176 14.58 8.31 -2.51
N SER A 177 14.31 9.54 -2.93
CA SER A 177 13.56 10.53 -2.18
C SER A 177 12.13 10.60 -2.72
N ASN A 178 11.15 10.74 -1.83
CA ASN A 178 9.75 10.87 -2.22
C ASN A 178 9.44 12.29 -2.79
N GLU A 179 8.16 12.58 -3.02
CA GLU A 179 7.67 13.86 -3.50
C GLU A 179 7.97 15.04 -2.55
N GLU A 180 8.21 14.76 -1.26
CA GLU A 180 8.65 15.75 -0.27
C GLU A 180 10.16 16.04 -0.34
N GLY A 181 10.90 15.33 -1.21
CA GLY A 181 12.37 15.39 -1.27
C GLY A 181 13.05 14.63 -0.13
N LEU A 182 12.31 13.86 0.66
CA LEU A 182 12.83 13.14 1.82
C LEU A 182 13.09 11.67 1.49
N ALA A 183 14.25 11.18 1.92
CA ALA A 183 14.60 9.78 1.83
C ALA A 183 14.22 9.05 3.12
N TYR A 184 13.52 7.93 2.98
CA TYR A 184 13.09 7.10 4.10
C TYR A 184 13.72 5.71 4.02
N GLN A 185 13.92 5.09 5.18
CA GLN A 185 14.30 3.69 5.30
C GLN A 185 13.35 2.94 6.22
N ARG A 186 13.06 1.68 5.88
CA ARG A 186 12.32 0.77 6.76
C ARG A 186 13.23 0.28 7.89
N THR A 187 12.74 0.40 9.12
CA THR A 187 13.32 -0.19 10.32
C THR A 187 12.33 -1.16 10.95
N TRP A 188 12.78 -1.96 11.93
CA TRP A 188 11.90 -2.83 12.72
C TRP A 188 10.76 -2.05 13.40
N ALA A 189 10.99 -0.79 13.78
CA ALA A 189 10.03 0.07 14.46
C ALA A 189 9.22 0.98 13.50
N GLY A 190 9.30 0.75 12.18
CA GLY A 190 8.58 1.54 11.18
C GLY A 190 9.48 2.33 10.23
N ASN A 191 8.91 3.32 9.54
CA ASN A 191 9.60 4.10 8.52
C ASN A 191 10.27 5.33 9.14
N ARG A 192 11.58 5.46 9.00
CA ARG A 192 12.36 6.60 9.50
C ARG A 192 12.99 7.38 8.36
N MET A 193 13.08 8.69 8.52
CA MET A 193 13.88 9.53 7.63
C MET A 193 15.36 9.15 7.75
N MET A 194 16.07 9.09 6.63
CA MET A 194 17.51 8.84 6.63
C MET A 194 18.24 10.10 7.08
N SER A 195 19.20 9.95 8.00
CA SER A 195 20.09 11.05 8.35
C SER A 195 21.08 11.33 7.21
N ILE A 196 21.64 12.53 7.18
CA ILE A 196 22.69 12.91 6.23
C ILE A 196 23.85 11.91 6.26
N ASP A 197 24.30 11.51 7.46
CA ASP A 197 25.38 10.52 7.59
C ASP A 197 24.99 9.18 6.99
N LYS A 198 23.72 8.77 7.13
CA LYS A 198 23.25 7.52 6.55
C LYS A 198 23.15 7.59 5.03
N LEU A 199 22.69 8.72 4.51
CA LEU A 199 22.69 8.99 3.07
C LEU A 199 24.12 8.91 2.52
N ARG A 200 25.07 9.59 3.17
CA ARG A 200 26.50 9.54 2.82
C ARG A 200 27.05 8.12 2.80
N GLN A 201 26.82 7.33 3.85
CA GLN A 201 27.24 5.94 3.91
C GLN A 201 26.67 5.10 2.75
N CYS A 202 25.41 5.30 2.41
CA CYS A 202 24.78 4.57 1.31
C CYS A 202 25.29 5.02 -0.06
N PHE A 203 25.54 6.31 -0.27
CA PHE A 203 26.18 6.79 -1.50
C PHE A 203 27.61 6.26 -1.65
N GLN A 204 28.39 6.24 -0.56
CA GLN A 204 29.73 5.65 -0.54
C GLN A 204 29.70 4.16 -0.90
N ALA A 205 28.75 3.41 -0.33
CA ALA A 205 28.57 1.99 -0.65
C ALA A 205 28.15 1.75 -2.11
N ALA A 206 27.39 2.68 -2.72
CA ALA A 206 26.89 2.55 -4.08
C ALA A 206 27.89 3.01 -5.16
N LEU A 207 28.70 4.04 -4.88
CA LEU A 207 29.61 4.67 -5.85
C LEU A 207 31.09 4.27 -5.67
N GLY A 208 31.44 3.63 -4.56
CA GLY A 208 32.83 3.36 -4.18
C GLY A 208 33.61 4.63 -3.79
N GLU A 209 34.89 4.47 -3.43
CA GLU A 209 35.73 5.56 -2.89
C GLU A 209 35.89 6.77 -3.83
N LYS A 210 35.76 6.58 -5.15
CA LYS A 210 35.99 7.63 -6.16
C LYS A 210 34.77 8.54 -6.42
N GLY A 211 33.59 8.21 -5.92
CA GLY A 211 32.38 9.02 -6.11
C GLY A 211 32.27 10.22 -5.15
N PHE A 212 33.09 10.26 -4.10
CA PHE A 212 32.91 11.18 -2.97
C PHE A 212 33.40 12.60 -3.26
N ASP A 213 34.51 12.76 -4.00
CA ASP A 213 35.01 14.08 -4.42
C ASP A 213 34.00 14.87 -5.26
N ALA A 214 33.10 14.17 -5.97
CA ALA A 214 32.03 14.79 -6.74
C ALA A 214 30.83 15.18 -5.86
N ILE A 215 30.54 14.42 -4.81
CA ILE A 215 29.41 14.66 -3.90
C ILE A 215 29.70 15.84 -2.97
N ASP A 216 30.89 15.89 -2.36
CA ASP A 216 31.26 17.03 -1.50
C ASP A 216 31.32 18.34 -2.29
N LYS A 217 31.71 18.29 -3.56
CA LYS A 217 31.67 19.44 -4.47
C LYS A 217 30.24 19.86 -4.82
N ALA A 218 29.35 18.90 -5.09
CA ALA A 218 27.94 19.18 -5.36
C ALA A 218 27.17 19.74 -4.16
N PHE A 219 27.45 19.27 -2.94
CA PHE A 219 26.84 19.81 -1.71
C PHE A 219 27.47 21.13 -1.26
N ALA A 220 28.70 21.45 -1.70
CA ALA A 220 29.31 22.76 -1.45
C ALA A 220 28.75 23.85 -2.38
N ASP A 221 28.28 23.48 -3.58
CA ASP A 221 27.83 24.42 -4.61
C ASP A 221 26.30 24.71 -4.59
N GLU A 222 25.49 23.94 -3.87
CA GLU A 222 24.06 24.22 -3.67
C GLU A 222 23.76 24.68 -2.24
N PRO A 223 23.31 25.94 -2.01
CA PRO A 223 22.84 26.36 -0.70
C PRO A 223 21.55 25.62 -0.35
N VAL A 224 21.67 24.57 0.45
CA VAL A 224 20.53 23.94 1.12
C VAL A 224 19.96 24.96 2.10
N ILE A 225 18.90 25.66 1.68
CA ILE A 225 18.13 26.53 2.56
C ILE A 225 17.38 25.63 3.55
N PHE A 226 17.98 25.41 4.71
CA PHE A 226 17.26 24.88 5.87
C PHE A 226 16.31 25.97 6.36
N HIS A 227 15.03 25.83 6.07
CA HIS A 227 14.01 26.53 6.86
C HIS A 227 13.90 25.81 8.21
N GLU A 228 14.67 26.28 9.20
CA GLU A 228 14.36 26.03 10.60
C GLU A 228 12.98 26.63 10.90
N LYS A 229 12.05 25.78 11.34
CA LYS A 229 10.82 26.16 12.04
C LYS A 229 10.77 25.42 13.36
#